data_AF-A0A8H4XLH5-F1
#
_entry.id   AF-A0A8H4XLH5-F1
#
_cell.length_a   1.000
_cell.length_b   1.000
_cell.length_c   1.000
_cell.angle_alpha   90.00
_cell.angle_beta   90.00
_cell.angle_gamma   90.00
#
_symmetry.space_group_name_H-M   'P 1'
#
loop_
_entity.id
_entity.type
_entity.pdbx_description
1 polymer ?
#
loop_
_entity_poly.entity_id
_entity_poly.type
_entity_poly.pdbx_seq_one_letter_code
_entity_poly.pdbx_strand_id
1 'polypeptide(L)'
;MTRLPDYVNLPGDAQEDGSGETIEERCFSAALVCLEGHYTQSPPMGPQTTAKVSSMITKTLEKTHTLRKAREAISRNVAIWIWLTRIFAAAIPSLTTRSVGPLSSLNDPEKGVTPQESTALIVMNHASIKEDLGTLIKLMHIARNLLVNAEPEVPQDICAAVHFDQMVYQTIILCVNVTSKGYDGEILDETQRLKLGDITELYKKLLVTSLQQAHNWTAKHDRNKMSFWFDVLFDDDGALSGPEEGLGDGSGFRPDVAKRQVQHWLDRNSKMCDTARRLLKDYAQNDADKPPGNLAPIRPLAWNWLPDGSLDVPGDVANSEEKINPVWKPDETDKFEQDRAYGRVSREIDTWWLSARDPNYEDWVVGLPSVEFAQSRTEHCRNNLVHRYAHSYGSDHSPPPGVVEEELSDHEHCHHCEHDHEHEHHDHDHDHDHDHEHDHDHDHDHDHDHDHDHD
;
A
#
# COMPACT_ATOMS: atom_id res chain seq x y z
N MET A 1 10.73 -51.31 58.19
CA MET A 1 11.79 -50.32 57.96
C MET A 1 12.37 -50.54 56.58
N THR A 2 11.83 -49.85 55.57
CA THR A 2 12.57 -49.41 54.37
C THR A 2 11.65 -48.49 53.58
N ARG A 3 12.03 -47.21 53.52
CA ARG A 3 11.40 -46.16 52.70
C ARG A 3 11.84 -46.35 51.24
N LEU A 4 10.91 -46.17 50.31
CA LEU A 4 11.20 -45.77 48.92
C LEU A 4 10.85 -44.28 48.79
N PRO A 5 11.71 -43.44 48.19
CA PRO A 5 11.48 -42.00 48.11
C PRO A 5 10.79 -41.55 46.82
N ASP A 6 9.97 -40.52 46.98
CA ASP A 6 9.72 -39.36 46.12
C ASP A 6 9.36 -39.59 44.64
N TYR A 7 8.05 -39.67 44.39
CA TYR A 7 7.48 -39.27 43.11
C TYR A 7 7.61 -37.75 42.98
N VAL A 8 8.42 -37.34 42.01
CA VAL A 8 8.58 -35.95 41.55
C VAL A 8 7.21 -35.40 41.16
N ASN A 9 6.75 -34.37 41.86
CA ASN A 9 5.66 -33.52 41.40
C ASN A 9 6.12 -32.81 40.12
N LEU A 10 5.64 -33.29 38.97
CA LEU A 10 5.58 -32.48 37.76
C LEU A 10 4.66 -31.29 38.06
N PRO A 11 5.04 -30.04 37.73
CA PRO A 11 4.11 -28.94 37.83
C PRO A 11 2.96 -29.24 36.87
N GLY A 12 1.77 -29.48 37.43
CA GLY A 12 0.55 -29.62 36.65
C GLY A 12 0.39 -28.39 35.78
N ASP A 13 -0.02 -28.65 34.53
CA ASP A 13 -0.45 -27.65 33.57
C ASP A 13 -1.26 -26.58 34.30
N ALA A 14 -0.72 -25.37 34.30
CA ALA A 14 -1.43 -24.21 34.79
C ALA A 14 -2.75 -24.15 34.01
N GLN A 15 -3.86 -24.22 34.74
CA GLN A 15 -5.20 -24.01 34.22
C GLN A 15 -5.19 -22.85 33.21
N GLU A 16 -5.45 -23.17 31.95
CA GLU A 16 -5.70 -22.21 30.89
C GLU A 16 -6.91 -21.36 31.28
N ASP A 17 -6.62 -20.15 31.75
CA ASP A 17 -7.62 -19.15 32.05
C ASP A 17 -8.10 -18.52 30.72
N GLY A 18 -9.27 -18.98 30.26
CA GLY A 18 -10.38 -18.14 29.79
C GLY A 18 -10.44 -17.65 28.34
N SER A 19 -9.39 -17.70 27.54
CA SER A 19 -9.46 -17.44 26.09
C SER A 19 -8.27 -18.14 25.43
N GLY A 20 -8.48 -18.89 24.36
CA GLY A 20 -7.39 -19.55 23.61
C GLY A 20 -6.38 -18.61 22.94
N GLU A 21 -6.29 -17.34 23.37
CA GLU A 21 -5.37 -16.33 22.88
C GLU A 21 -3.98 -16.47 23.48
N THR A 22 -2.97 -16.28 22.63
CA THR A 22 -1.56 -16.26 23.03
C THR A 22 -1.21 -14.99 23.83
N ILE A 23 -0.08 -15.04 24.54
CA ILE A 23 0.45 -13.87 25.28
C ILE A 23 0.74 -12.71 24.31
N GLU A 24 1.23 -13.03 23.11
CA GLU A 24 1.48 -12.07 22.03
C GLU A 24 0.22 -11.32 21.63
N GLU A 25 -0.89 -12.02 21.41
CA GLU A 25 -2.19 -11.43 21.08
C GLU A 25 -2.69 -10.55 22.23
N ARG A 26 -2.72 -11.06 23.45
CA ARG A 26 -3.19 -10.30 24.63
C ARG A 26 -2.38 -9.02 24.85
N CYS A 27 -1.06 -9.09 24.74
CA CYS A 27 -0.20 -7.91 24.84
C CYS A 27 -0.48 -6.92 23.70
N PHE A 28 -0.55 -7.38 22.46
CA PHE A 28 -0.79 -6.46 21.36
C PHE A 28 -2.18 -5.82 21.43
N SER A 29 -3.23 -6.59 21.70
CA SER A 29 -4.58 -6.09 21.92
C SER A 29 -4.64 -5.04 23.03
N ALA A 30 -3.96 -5.23 24.16
CA ALA A 30 -3.91 -4.23 25.22
C ALA A 30 -3.26 -2.90 24.77
N ALA A 31 -2.20 -2.97 23.95
CA ALA A 31 -1.58 -1.79 23.37
C ALA A 31 -2.51 -1.08 22.38
N LEU A 32 -3.22 -1.84 21.55
CA LEU A 32 -4.17 -1.31 20.56
C LEU A 32 -5.38 -0.61 21.22
N VAL A 33 -5.91 -1.17 22.30
CA VAL A 33 -6.99 -0.54 23.09
C VAL A 33 -6.55 0.83 23.61
N CYS A 34 -5.31 0.94 24.13
CA CYS A 34 -4.78 2.21 24.61
C CYS A 34 -4.58 3.23 23.48
N LEU A 35 -4.14 2.76 22.30
CA LEU A 35 -3.95 3.61 21.13
C LEU A 35 -5.28 4.12 20.58
N GLU A 36 -6.31 3.27 20.52
CA GLU A 36 -7.63 3.69 20.09
C GLU A 36 -8.19 4.79 21.01
N GLY A 37 -8.09 4.61 22.33
CA GLY A 37 -8.44 5.65 23.30
C GLY A 37 -7.62 6.95 23.12
N HIS A 38 -6.34 6.83 22.76
CA HIS A 38 -5.49 7.99 22.48
C HIS A 38 -5.97 8.79 21.25
N TYR A 39 -6.17 8.13 20.11
CA TYR A 39 -6.57 8.80 18.87
C TYR A 39 -8.00 9.30 18.89
N THR A 40 -8.88 8.69 19.69
CA THR A 40 -10.26 9.15 19.91
C THR A 40 -10.40 10.14 21.08
N GLN A 41 -9.30 10.47 21.77
CA GLN A 41 -9.28 11.33 22.96
C GLN A 41 -10.16 10.82 24.12
N SER A 42 -10.32 9.49 24.26
CA SER A 42 -11.21 8.87 25.24
C SER A 42 -10.65 7.58 25.86
N PRO A 43 -9.79 7.66 26.91
CA PRO A 43 -9.02 8.82 27.33
C PRO A 43 -7.66 8.89 26.60
N PRO A 44 -7.08 10.09 26.44
CA PRO A 44 -5.72 10.21 25.91
C PRO A 44 -4.70 9.53 26.83
N MET A 45 -3.72 8.85 26.22
CA MET A 45 -2.59 8.28 26.97
C MET A 45 -1.72 9.38 27.60
N GLY A 46 -1.37 9.19 28.89
CA GLY A 46 -0.32 9.97 29.55
C GLY A 46 1.09 9.40 29.28
N PRO A 47 2.16 10.12 29.65
CA PRO A 47 3.54 9.78 29.26
C PRO A 47 4.01 8.37 29.66
N GLN A 48 3.62 7.89 30.85
CA GLN A 48 3.98 6.56 31.31
C GLN A 48 3.29 5.45 30.49
N THR A 49 2.00 5.65 30.18
CA THR A 49 1.22 4.75 29.33
C THR A 49 1.79 4.73 27.92
N THR A 50 2.08 5.91 27.34
CA THR A 50 2.72 6.05 26.03
C THR A 50 4.03 5.26 25.96
N ALA A 51 4.91 5.41 26.95
CA ALA A 51 6.18 4.69 26.98
C ALA A 51 5.98 3.16 27.03
N LYS A 52 5.03 2.69 27.84
CA LYS A 52 4.70 1.26 27.95
C LYS A 52 4.13 0.71 26.65
N VAL A 53 3.16 1.40 26.07
CA VAL A 53 2.51 1.04 24.80
C VAL A 53 3.54 1.02 23.67
N SER A 54 4.38 2.05 23.56
CA SER A 54 5.46 2.11 22.55
C SER A 54 6.45 0.93 22.67
N SER A 55 6.76 0.50 23.90
CA SER A 55 7.57 -0.71 24.14
C SER A 55 6.86 -1.97 23.67
N MET A 56 5.55 -2.11 23.93
CA MET A 56 4.76 -3.26 23.50
C MET A 56 4.65 -3.32 21.97
N ILE A 57 4.38 -2.19 21.31
CA ILE A 57 4.34 -2.11 19.83
C ILE A 57 5.69 -2.48 19.22
N THR A 58 6.80 -1.98 19.77
CA THR A 58 8.15 -2.32 19.29
C THR A 58 8.42 -3.82 19.41
N LYS A 59 8.08 -4.44 20.55
CA LYS A 59 8.23 -5.89 20.73
C LYS A 59 7.35 -6.70 19.79
N THR A 60 6.10 -6.28 19.57
CA THR A 60 5.21 -6.94 18.61
C THR A 60 5.76 -6.83 17.18
N LEU A 61 6.32 -5.69 16.80
CA LEU A 61 6.97 -5.51 15.51
C LEU A 61 8.15 -6.47 15.33
N GLU A 62 9.04 -6.56 16.31
CA GLU A 62 10.18 -7.50 16.30
C GLU A 62 9.70 -8.97 16.20
N LYS A 63 8.69 -9.34 16.99
CA LYS A 63 8.14 -10.71 16.98
C LYS A 63 7.44 -11.05 15.68
N THR A 64 6.64 -10.15 15.11
CA THR A 64 5.94 -10.42 13.84
C THR A 64 6.91 -10.52 12.66
N HIS A 65 8.05 -9.83 12.73
CA HIS A 65 9.13 -9.97 11.75
C HIS A 65 9.85 -11.32 11.86
N THR A 66 10.21 -11.74 13.08
CA THR A 66 11.15 -12.86 13.29
C THR A 66 10.49 -14.20 13.61
N LEU A 67 9.34 -14.20 14.30
CA LEU A 67 8.69 -15.39 14.83
C LEU A 67 7.42 -15.72 14.04
N ARG A 68 7.51 -16.73 13.18
CA ARG A 68 6.38 -17.20 12.36
C ARG A 68 5.13 -17.51 13.20
N LYS A 69 5.27 -18.22 14.32
CA LYS A 69 4.13 -18.57 15.19
C LYS A 69 3.40 -17.35 15.74
N ALA A 70 4.14 -16.34 16.19
CA ALA A 70 3.56 -15.11 16.71
C ALA A 70 2.82 -14.34 15.61
N ARG A 71 3.43 -14.25 14.42
CA ARG A 71 2.81 -13.63 13.24
C ARG A 71 1.53 -14.36 12.82
N GLU A 72 1.55 -15.68 12.75
CA GLU A 72 0.39 -16.50 12.38
C GLU A 72 -0.75 -16.34 13.40
N ALA A 73 -0.47 -16.39 14.71
CA ALA A 73 -1.46 -16.18 15.76
C ALA A 73 -2.11 -14.79 15.64
N ILE A 74 -1.31 -13.73 15.64
CA ILE A 74 -1.80 -12.34 15.55
C ILE A 74 -2.60 -12.12 14.26
N SER A 75 -2.13 -12.66 13.13
CA SER A 75 -2.77 -12.45 11.82
C SER A 75 -4.17 -13.06 11.68
N ARG A 76 -4.48 -14.08 12.48
CA ARG A 76 -5.79 -14.77 12.47
C ARG A 76 -6.78 -14.17 13.47
N ASN A 77 -6.32 -13.27 14.34
CA ASN A 77 -7.15 -12.63 15.35
C ASN A 77 -7.95 -11.46 14.73
N VAL A 78 -9.25 -11.65 14.56
CA VAL A 78 -10.16 -10.67 13.93
C VAL A 78 -10.20 -9.36 14.72
N ALA A 79 -10.22 -9.42 16.06
CA ALA A 79 -10.30 -8.22 16.90
C ALA A 79 -9.09 -7.30 16.70
N ILE A 80 -7.90 -7.85 16.52
CA ILE A 80 -6.67 -7.08 16.26
C ILE A 80 -6.80 -6.27 14.96
N TRP A 81 -7.33 -6.86 13.89
CA TRP A 81 -7.57 -6.17 12.63
C TRP A 81 -8.62 -5.06 12.75
N ILE A 82 -9.69 -5.28 13.53
CA ILE A 82 -10.69 -4.23 13.80
C ILE A 82 -10.05 -3.08 14.58
N TRP A 83 -9.25 -3.36 15.61
CA TRP A 83 -8.56 -2.31 16.36
C TRP A 83 -7.61 -1.51 15.49
N LEU A 84 -6.82 -2.16 14.63
CA LEU A 84 -5.96 -1.49 13.65
C LEU A 84 -6.79 -0.55 12.76
N THR A 85 -7.92 -1.03 12.25
CA THR A 85 -8.83 -0.22 11.43
C THR A 85 -9.31 1.02 12.17
N ARG A 86 -9.81 0.87 13.41
CA ARG A 86 -10.29 1.99 14.24
C ARG A 86 -9.19 3.01 14.54
N ILE A 87 -7.98 2.55 14.83
CA ILE A 87 -6.83 3.42 15.09
C ILE A 87 -6.51 4.27 13.87
N PHE A 88 -6.39 3.67 12.68
CA PHE A 88 -6.11 4.42 11.47
C PHE A 88 -7.28 5.34 11.07
N ALA A 89 -8.53 4.88 11.22
CA ALA A 89 -9.72 5.68 10.97
C ALA A 89 -9.77 6.95 11.84
N ALA A 90 -9.30 6.87 13.10
CA ALA A 90 -9.21 8.02 13.99
C ALA A 90 -7.96 8.89 13.72
N ALA A 91 -6.83 8.28 13.38
CA ALA A 91 -5.56 8.99 13.19
C ALA A 91 -5.49 9.78 11.88
N ILE A 92 -6.05 9.25 10.78
CA ILE A 92 -5.97 9.87 9.44
C ILE A 92 -6.61 11.28 9.42
N PRO A 93 -7.85 11.50 9.90
CA PRO A 93 -8.44 12.85 9.95
C PRO A 93 -7.65 13.82 10.85
N SER A 94 -7.12 13.30 11.96
CA SER A 94 -6.31 14.08 12.91
C SER A 94 -4.98 14.53 12.30
N LEU A 95 -4.30 13.66 11.57
CA LEU A 95 -3.08 13.98 10.84
C LEU A 95 -3.37 14.92 9.66
N THR A 96 -4.46 14.69 8.93
CA THR A 96 -4.87 15.57 7.82
C THR A 96 -5.08 16.99 8.31
N THR A 97 -5.79 17.18 9.42
CA THR A 97 -6.05 18.49 10.00
C THR A 97 -4.78 19.20 10.46
N ARG A 98 -3.83 18.45 11.04
CA ARG A 98 -2.57 19.01 11.58
C ARG A 98 -1.46 19.20 10.56
N SER A 99 -1.54 18.54 9.40
CA SER A 99 -0.48 18.60 8.37
C SER A 99 -0.93 19.31 7.10
N VAL A 100 -2.20 19.20 6.74
CA VAL A 100 -2.74 19.73 5.47
C VAL A 100 -3.70 20.88 5.75
N GLY A 101 -4.64 20.69 6.66
CA GLY A 101 -5.68 21.66 7.01
C GLY A 101 -7.05 21.01 7.20
N PRO A 102 -8.08 21.78 7.58
CA PRO A 102 -9.41 21.24 7.88
C PRO A 102 -10.00 20.53 6.67
N LEU A 103 -10.59 19.35 6.88
CA LEU A 103 -11.27 18.57 5.83
C LEU A 103 -12.36 19.39 5.10
N SER A 104 -13.04 20.29 5.83
CA SER A 104 -14.03 21.21 5.25
C SER A 104 -13.46 22.18 4.22
N SER A 105 -12.18 22.55 4.34
CA SER A 105 -11.50 23.44 3.39
C SER A 105 -10.93 22.66 2.21
N LEU A 106 -10.58 21.39 2.39
CA LEU A 106 -10.10 20.53 1.30
C LEU A 106 -11.21 20.20 0.29
N ASN A 107 -12.46 20.16 0.75
CA ASN A 107 -13.63 19.87 -0.08
C ASN A 107 -14.24 21.12 -0.75
N ASP A 108 -13.65 22.30 -0.56
CA ASP A 108 -14.09 23.55 -1.19
C ASP A 108 -13.18 23.86 -2.41
N PRO A 109 -13.69 23.75 -3.65
CA PRO A 109 -12.91 23.99 -4.87
C PRO A 109 -12.33 25.41 -4.97
N GLU A 110 -12.93 26.38 -4.25
CA GLU A 110 -12.49 27.77 -4.25
C GLU A 110 -11.67 28.15 -3.01
N LYS A 111 -11.59 27.27 -1.99
CA LYS A 111 -10.85 27.49 -0.74
C LYS A 111 -9.92 26.33 -0.40
N GLY A 112 -9.19 25.82 -1.39
CA GLY A 112 -8.11 24.88 -1.15
C GLY A 112 -7.07 25.45 -0.17
N VAL A 113 -6.46 24.57 0.63
CA VAL A 113 -5.43 24.98 1.60
C VAL A 113 -4.12 25.24 0.87
N THR A 114 -3.56 26.43 1.06
CA THR A 114 -2.30 26.84 0.43
C THR A 114 -1.10 26.04 0.97
N PRO A 115 -0.02 25.85 0.19
CA PRO A 115 1.21 25.24 0.69
C PRO A 115 1.72 25.91 1.97
N GLN A 116 1.60 27.24 2.06
CA GLN A 116 2.06 28.04 3.21
C GLN A 116 1.28 27.71 4.48
N GLU A 117 -0.04 27.55 4.40
CA GLU A 117 -0.87 27.16 5.53
C GLU A 117 -0.53 25.73 5.98
N SER A 118 -0.29 24.82 5.04
CA SER A 118 0.15 23.45 5.31
C SER A 118 1.50 23.44 6.05
N THR A 119 2.49 24.20 5.58
CA THR A 119 3.80 24.34 6.24
C THR A 119 3.65 24.85 7.67
N ALA A 120 2.86 25.92 7.87
CA ALA A 120 2.64 26.50 9.18
C ALA A 120 2.01 25.50 10.16
N LEU A 121 1.04 24.71 9.68
CA LEU A 121 0.38 23.66 10.47
C LEU A 121 1.37 22.57 10.90
N ILE A 122 2.21 22.08 9.98
CA ILE A 122 3.23 21.07 10.27
C ILE A 122 4.22 21.58 11.32
N VAL A 123 4.72 22.81 11.15
CA VAL A 123 5.68 23.42 12.09
C VAL A 123 5.06 23.60 13.48
N MET A 124 3.80 24.02 13.55
CA MET A 124 3.06 24.23 14.80
C MET A 124 2.81 22.92 15.55
N ASN A 125 2.50 21.84 14.83
CA ASN A 125 2.12 20.55 15.41
C ASN A 125 3.23 19.49 15.40
N HIS A 126 4.46 19.88 15.01
CA HIS A 126 5.59 18.98 14.75
C HIS A 126 5.75 17.84 15.75
N ALA A 127 5.80 18.12 17.05
CA ALA A 127 6.05 17.10 18.07
C ALA A 127 4.96 16.02 18.09
N SER A 128 3.68 16.42 18.02
CA SER A 128 2.54 15.50 18.03
C SER A 128 2.45 14.69 16.74
N ILE A 129 2.70 15.31 15.58
CA ILE A 129 2.69 14.62 14.28
C ILE A 129 3.83 13.57 14.26
N LYS A 130 5.02 13.95 14.72
CA LYS A 130 6.20 13.08 14.78
C LYS A 130 5.93 11.81 15.62
N GLU A 131 5.30 11.98 16.77
CA GLU A 131 4.94 10.88 17.66
C GLU A 131 3.90 9.94 17.04
N ASP A 132 2.84 10.50 16.47
CA ASP A 132 1.77 9.73 15.84
C ASP A 132 2.29 8.97 14.61
N LEU A 133 3.03 9.64 13.71
CA LEU A 133 3.64 9.00 12.55
C LEU A 133 4.59 7.88 12.97
N GLY A 134 5.44 8.11 13.98
CA GLY A 134 6.34 7.07 14.50
C GLY A 134 5.60 5.83 14.99
N THR A 135 4.42 6.00 15.57
CA THR A 135 3.56 4.89 16.02
C THR A 135 2.86 4.20 14.85
N LEU A 136 2.23 4.96 13.96
CA LEU A 136 1.50 4.43 12.80
C LEU A 136 2.42 3.69 11.83
N ILE A 137 3.65 4.16 11.62
CA ILE A 137 4.66 3.44 10.80
C ILE A 137 4.89 2.04 11.37
N LYS A 138 5.06 1.90 12.70
CA LYS A 138 5.25 0.59 13.34
C LYS A 138 4.00 -0.29 13.20
N LEU A 139 2.80 0.27 13.38
CA LEU A 139 1.55 -0.47 13.21
C LEU A 139 1.37 -0.94 11.76
N MET A 140 1.69 -0.10 10.78
CA MET A 140 1.64 -0.47 9.36
C MET A 140 2.66 -1.55 9.02
N HIS A 141 3.87 -1.51 9.60
CA HIS A 141 4.85 -2.59 9.47
C HIS A 141 4.36 -3.90 10.08
N ILE A 142 3.72 -3.84 11.26
CA ILE A 142 3.10 -5.02 11.87
C ILE A 142 2.05 -5.58 10.92
N ALA A 143 1.09 -4.76 10.47
CA ALA A 143 0.03 -5.18 9.54
C ALA A 143 0.61 -5.80 8.25
N ARG A 144 1.69 -5.22 7.72
CA ARG A 144 2.48 -5.78 6.60
C ARG A 144 3.06 -7.13 6.88
N ASN A 145 3.64 -7.32 8.05
CA ASN A 145 4.14 -8.61 8.44
C ASN A 145 3.00 -9.62 8.56
N LEU A 146 1.83 -9.26 9.12
CA LEU A 146 0.70 -10.18 9.29
C LEU A 146 0.16 -10.79 7.98
N LEU A 147 0.45 -10.19 6.82
CA LEU A 147 0.09 -10.76 5.52
C LEU A 147 1.11 -11.76 4.97
N VAL A 148 2.29 -11.88 5.59
CA VAL A 148 3.36 -12.80 5.17
C VAL A 148 3.25 -14.12 5.93
N ASN A 149 2.30 -14.96 5.50
CA ASN A 149 2.01 -16.26 6.10
C ASN A 149 2.02 -17.39 5.07
N ALA A 150 1.94 -18.64 5.55
CA ALA A 150 1.83 -19.81 4.67
C ALA A 150 0.46 -19.89 3.97
N GLU A 151 -0.59 -19.39 4.62
CA GLU A 151 -1.94 -19.22 4.06
C GLU A 151 -2.24 -17.70 4.02
N PRO A 152 -1.66 -16.94 3.08
CA PRO A 152 -1.81 -15.49 3.01
C PRO A 152 -3.25 -15.04 2.78
N GLU A 153 -4.08 -15.86 2.14
CA GLU A 153 -5.50 -15.60 1.88
C GLU A 153 -6.30 -15.37 3.17
N VAL A 154 -5.93 -16.02 4.27
CA VAL A 154 -6.65 -15.90 5.55
C VAL A 154 -6.59 -14.47 6.10
N PRO A 155 -5.40 -13.89 6.39
CA PRO A 155 -5.32 -12.52 6.85
C PRO A 155 -5.64 -11.49 5.75
N GLN A 156 -5.48 -11.81 4.46
CA GLN A 156 -5.91 -10.94 3.36
C GLN A 156 -7.43 -10.74 3.36
N ASP A 157 -8.20 -11.82 3.52
CA ASP A 157 -9.65 -11.80 3.61
C ASP A 157 -10.14 -11.09 4.88
N ILE A 158 -9.50 -11.35 6.03
CA ILE A 158 -9.85 -10.65 7.29
C ILE A 158 -9.56 -9.15 7.16
N CYS A 159 -8.41 -8.77 6.59
CA CYS A 159 -8.05 -7.38 6.32
C CYS A 159 -9.12 -6.67 5.47
N ALA A 160 -9.60 -7.34 4.41
CA ALA A 160 -10.67 -6.84 3.56
C ALA A 160 -12.03 -6.78 4.29
N ALA A 161 -12.35 -7.79 5.11
CA ALA A 161 -13.60 -7.88 5.86
C ALA A 161 -13.78 -6.69 6.83
N VAL A 162 -12.69 -6.29 7.48
CA VAL A 162 -12.70 -5.20 8.47
C VAL A 162 -12.44 -3.82 7.84
N HIS A 163 -12.22 -3.74 6.52
CA HIS A 163 -11.88 -2.51 5.80
C HIS A 163 -10.54 -1.88 6.21
N PHE A 164 -9.57 -2.69 6.65
CA PHE A 164 -8.25 -2.17 6.92
C PHE A 164 -7.53 -1.75 5.62
N ASP A 165 -7.81 -2.43 4.51
CA ASP A 165 -7.38 -2.06 3.15
C ASP A 165 -7.81 -0.64 2.78
N GLN A 166 -9.04 -0.25 3.11
CA GLN A 166 -9.53 1.11 2.90
C GLN A 166 -8.75 2.13 3.74
N MET A 167 -8.40 1.78 4.98
CA MET A 167 -7.55 2.63 5.82
C MET A 167 -6.12 2.76 5.26
N VAL A 168 -5.58 1.69 4.66
CA VAL A 168 -4.29 1.74 3.95
C VAL A 168 -4.37 2.66 2.73
N TYR A 169 -5.43 2.57 1.93
CA TYR A 169 -5.66 3.45 0.78
C TYR A 169 -5.76 4.92 1.18
N GLN A 170 -6.57 5.24 2.18
CA GLN A 170 -6.69 6.61 2.73
C GLN A 170 -5.37 7.12 3.32
N THR A 171 -4.56 6.25 3.92
CA THR A 171 -3.21 6.59 4.40
C THR A 171 -2.28 6.93 3.23
N ILE A 172 -2.32 6.17 2.12
CA ILE A 172 -1.54 6.45 0.91
C ILE A 172 -1.89 7.84 0.36
N ILE A 173 -3.18 8.16 0.21
CA ILE A 173 -3.65 9.47 -0.25
C ILE A 173 -3.09 10.59 0.64
N LEU A 174 -3.24 10.46 1.96
CA LEU A 174 -2.71 11.45 2.90
C LEU A 174 -1.19 11.65 2.73
N CYS A 175 -0.43 10.57 2.66
CA CYS A 175 1.02 10.66 2.48
C CYS A 175 1.40 11.32 1.15
N VAL A 176 0.72 10.98 0.04
CA VAL A 176 0.95 11.61 -1.27
C VAL A 176 0.61 13.09 -1.19
N ASN A 177 -0.51 13.47 -0.57
CA ASN A 177 -0.94 14.86 -0.42
C ASN A 177 0.06 15.72 0.36
N VAL A 178 0.72 15.16 1.39
CA VAL A 178 1.74 15.89 2.17
C VAL A 178 3.09 15.93 1.44
N THR A 179 3.47 14.85 0.77
CA THR A 179 4.82 14.71 0.17
C THR A 179 4.95 15.29 -1.23
N SER A 180 3.85 15.42 -1.97
CA SER A 180 3.82 16.03 -3.32
C SER A 180 3.86 17.55 -3.30
N LYS A 181 3.45 18.17 -2.18
CA LYS A 181 3.55 19.62 -1.98
C LYS A 181 5.02 19.96 -1.72
N GLY A 182 5.74 20.38 -2.76
CA GLY A 182 7.10 20.89 -2.62
C GLY A 182 7.09 22.22 -1.84
N TYR A 183 8.02 22.37 -0.91
CA TYR A 183 8.16 23.56 -0.06
C TYR A 183 9.32 24.48 -0.50
N ASP A 184 9.89 24.22 -1.68
CA ASP A 184 11.15 24.82 -2.17
C ASP A 184 11.08 26.33 -2.46
N GLY A 185 9.89 26.93 -2.45
CA GLY A 185 9.69 28.36 -2.70
C GLY A 185 9.56 29.23 -1.44
N GLU A 186 9.52 28.64 -0.24
CA GLU A 186 9.25 29.37 1.01
C GLU A 186 10.55 29.84 1.70
N ILE A 187 10.60 31.12 2.09
CA ILE A 187 11.66 31.65 2.94
C ILE A 187 11.43 31.13 4.37
N LEU A 188 11.84 29.89 4.62
CA LEU A 188 11.83 29.26 5.93
C LEU A 188 13.15 29.47 6.65
N ASP A 189 13.08 29.68 7.96
CA ASP A 189 14.27 29.60 8.79
C ASP A 189 14.79 28.15 8.87
N GLU A 190 16.04 27.99 9.28
CA GLU A 190 16.68 26.66 9.32
C GLU A 190 15.95 25.68 10.26
N THR A 191 15.36 26.17 11.35
CA THR A 191 14.66 25.31 12.32
C THR A 191 13.34 24.80 11.74
N GLN A 192 12.62 25.64 11.01
CA GLN A 192 11.38 25.27 10.32
C GLN A 192 11.67 24.27 9.20
N ARG A 193 12.74 24.49 8.42
CA ARG A 193 13.18 23.57 7.37
C ARG A 193 13.49 22.17 7.92
N LEU A 194 14.21 22.09 9.04
CA LEU A 194 14.52 20.82 9.71
C LEU A 194 13.24 20.10 10.20
N LYS A 195 12.31 20.81 10.84
CA LYS A 195 11.02 20.24 11.27
C LYS A 195 10.21 19.71 10.09
N LEU A 196 10.18 20.44 8.99
CA LEU A 196 9.44 20.06 7.80
C LEU A 196 10.06 18.84 7.11
N GLY A 197 11.39 18.80 7.02
CA GLY A 197 12.15 17.65 6.52
C GLY A 197 11.90 16.39 7.35
N ASP A 198 11.94 16.51 8.69
CA ASP A 198 11.65 15.42 9.62
C ASP A 198 10.25 14.80 9.38
N ILE A 199 9.21 15.64 9.30
CA ILE A 199 7.83 15.17 9.10
C ILE A 199 7.63 14.61 7.71
N THR A 200 8.16 15.28 6.68
CA THR A 200 8.09 14.80 5.29
C THR A 200 8.69 13.41 5.17
N GLU A 201 9.82 13.17 5.83
CA GLU A 201 10.48 11.87 5.76
C GLU A 201 9.73 10.77 6.51
N LEU A 202 9.03 11.10 7.60
CA LEU A 202 8.14 10.15 8.27
C LEU A 202 6.93 9.80 7.40
N TYR A 203 6.34 10.77 6.69
CA TYR A 203 5.27 10.50 5.72
C TYR A 203 5.76 9.63 4.55
N LYS A 204 6.97 9.87 4.03
CA LYS A 204 7.59 9.01 3.00
C LYS A 204 7.76 7.57 3.48
N LYS A 205 8.25 7.38 4.71
CA LYS A 205 8.36 6.06 5.34
C LYS A 205 6.99 5.39 5.48
N LEU A 206 5.98 6.11 5.98
CA LEU A 206 4.62 5.58 6.09
C LEU A 206 4.03 5.21 4.72
N LEU A 207 4.26 6.05 3.69
CA LEU A 207 3.84 5.77 2.30
C LEU A 207 4.45 4.47 1.79
N VAL A 208 5.76 4.33 1.88
CA VAL A 208 6.48 3.13 1.42
C VAL A 208 5.95 1.89 2.12
N THR A 209 5.79 1.94 3.44
CA THR A 209 5.27 0.78 4.20
C THR A 209 3.80 0.49 3.87
N SER A 210 2.97 1.50 3.61
CA SER A 210 1.57 1.33 3.20
C SER A 210 1.46 0.71 1.80
N LEU A 211 2.34 1.09 0.87
CA LEU A 211 2.42 0.48 -0.46
C LEU A 211 2.89 -0.98 -0.37
N GLN A 212 3.85 -1.29 0.51
CA GLN A 212 4.26 -2.68 0.77
C GLN A 212 3.12 -3.51 1.38
N GLN A 213 2.33 -2.92 2.28
CA GLN A 213 1.14 -3.56 2.84
C GLN A 213 0.10 -3.85 1.75
N ALA A 214 -0.21 -2.87 0.90
CA ALA A 214 -1.14 -3.03 -0.22
C ALA A 214 -0.64 -4.07 -1.24
N HIS A 215 0.66 -4.11 -1.52
CA HIS A 215 1.27 -5.15 -2.36
C HIS A 215 1.03 -6.55 -1.76
N ASN A 216 1.35 -6.75 -0.48
CA ASN A 216 1.13 -8.03 0.18
C ASN A 216 -0.36 -8.41 0.25
N TRP A 217 -1.26 -7.43 0.37
CA TRP A 217 -2.70 -7.65 0.42
C TRP A 217 -3.30 -8.11 -0.91
N THR A 218 -2.77 -7.59 -2.02
CA THR A 218 -3.25 -7.90 -3.38
C THR A 218 -2.48 -9.06 -4.04
N ALA A 219 -1.34 -9.45 -3.49
CA ALA A 219 -0.47 -10.49 -4.03
C ALA A 219 -1.22 -11.81 -4.20
N LYS A 220 -1.28 -12.30 -5.45
CA LYS A 220 -1.99 -13.53 -5.86
C LYS A 220 -3.47 -13.58 -5.47
N HIS A 221 -4.08 -12.44 -5.15
CA HIS A 221 -5.47 -12.36 -4.72
C HIS A 221 -6.26 -11.45 -5.66
N ASP A 222 -6.86 -12.03 -6.71
CA ASP A 222 -7.44 -11.26 -7.81
C ASP A 222 -8.61 -10.36 -7.37
N ARG A 223 -9.45 -10.81 -6.44
CA ARG A 223 -10.53 -9.95 -5.91
C ARG A 223 -9.99 -8.68 -5.21
N ASN A 224 -9.00 -8.82 -4.33
CA ASN A 224 -8.40 -7.68 -3.61
C ASN A 224 -7.63 -6.77 -4.57
N LYS A 225 -6.90 -7.35 -5.53
CA LYS A 225 -6.26 -6.59 -6.60
C LYS A 225 -7.27 -5.77 -7.40
N MET A 226 -8.40 -6.37 -7.77
CA MET A 226 -9.46 -5.67 -8.48
C MET A 226 -10.14 -4.62 -7.61
N SER A 227 -10.37 -4.88 -6.32
CA SER A 227 -10.90 -3.91 -5.37
C SER A 227 -9.99 -2.69 -5.26
N PHE A 228 -8.67 -2.90 -5.11
CA PHE A 228 -7.69 -1.82 -5.08
C PHE A 228 -7.75 -0.94 -6.33
N TRP A 229 -7.72 -1.55 -7.53
CA TRP A 229 -7.78 -0.78 -8.77
C TRP A 229 -9.13 -0.14 -9.00
N PHE A 230 -10.21 -0.75 -8.49
CA PHE A 230 -11.53 -0.16 -8.55
C PHE A 230 -11.55 1.17 -7.79
N ASP A 231 -11.06 1.18 -6.55
CA ASP A 231 -10.99 2.39 -5.73
C ASP A 231 -10.03 3.43 -6.34
N VAL A 232 -8.86 3.01 -6.82
CA VAL A 232 -7.85 3.92 -7.42
C VAL A 232 -8.32 4.56 -8.73
N LEU A 233 -8.98 3.80 -9.61
CA LEU A 233 -9.32 4.26 -10.97
C LEU A 233 -10.71 4.91 -11.06
N PHE A 234 -11.62 4.56 -10.16
CA PHE A 234 -13.01 5.01 -10.18
C PHE A 234 -13.41 5.82 -8.95
N ASP A 235 -12.45 6.39 -8.23
CA ASP A 235 -12.71 7.26 -7.07
C ASP A 235 -13.73 8.36 -7.43
N ASP A 236 -14.67 8.65 -6.51
CA ASP A 236 -15.85 9.48 -6.74
C ASP A 236 -15.51 10.98 -6.95
N ASP A 237 -14.26 11.39 -6.68
CA ASP A 237 -13.77 12.78 -6.78
C ASP A 237 -13.13 13.14 -8.14
N GLY A 238 -13.69 12.62 -9.24
CA GLY A 238 -13.80 13.39 -10.50
C GLY A 238 -12.54 13.97 -11.16
N ALA A 239 -11.32 13.54 -10.83
CA ALA A 239 -10.10 14.10 -11.42
C ALA A 239 -9.88 13.73 -12.89
N LEU A 240 -10.68 12.81 -13.44
CA LEU A 240 -10.73 12.51 -14.88
C LEU A 240 -11.84 13.28 -15.61
N SER A 241 -12.72 13.97 -14.87
CA SER A 241 -13.80 14.79 -15.41
C SER A 241 -13.34 16.25 -15.46
N GLY A 242 -12.46 16.56 -16.41
CA GLY A 242 -12.24 17.96 -16.79
C GLY A 242 -13.56 18.61 -17.25
N PRO A 243 -13.63 19.94 -17.40
CA PRO A 243 -14.83 20.68 -17.87
C PRO A 243 -15.31 20.30 -19.29
N GLU A 244 -14.71 19.31 -19.93
CA GLU A 244 -15.04 18.81 -21.26
C GLU A 244 -16.14 17.73 -21.23
N GLU A 245 -17.16 17.91 -20.38
CA GLU A 245 -18.37 17.07 -20.30
C GLU A 245 -19.19 17.01 -21.62
N GLY A 246 -18.72 17.63 -22.70
CA GLY A 246 -19.32 17.59 -24.04
C GLY A 246 -18.36 17.18 -25.17
N LEU A 247 -17.08 16.97 -24.89
CA LEU A 247 -16.08 16.51 -25.86
C LEU A 247 -15.39 15.32 -25.20
N GLY A 248 -15.94 14.11 -25.37
CA GLY A 248 -15.24 12.91 -24.94
C GLY A 248 -13.79 12.94 -25.46
N ASP A 249 -12.87 12.30 -24.76
CA ASP A 249 -11.43 12.19 -25.06
C ASP A 249 -11.09 11.56 -26.44
N GLY A 250 -12.09 11.39 -27.30
CA GLY A 250 -12.01 10.73 -28.61
C GLY A 250 -11.88 9.22 -28.51
N SER A 251 -11.76 8.64 -27.31
CA SER A 251 -11.52 7.20 -27.12
C SER A 251 -12.80 6.37 -27.17
N GLY A 252 -13.95 7.01 -26.93
CA GLY A 252 -15.24 6.32 -26.82
C GLY A 252 -15.39 5.46 -25.56
N PHE A 253 -14.42 5.51 -24.63
CA PHE A 253 -14.48 4.82 -23.35
C PHE A 253 -15.60 5.38 -22.47
N ARG A 254 -16.31 4.50 -21.77
CA ARG A 254 -17.42 4.86 -20.87
C ARG A 254 -17.09 4.48 -19.43
N PRO A 255 -16.46 5.37 -18.64
CA PRO A 255 -16.03 5.09 -17.26
C PRO A 255 -17.17 4.59 -16.37
N ASP A 256 -18.38 5.16 -16.46
CA ASP A 256 -19.53 4.73 -15.65
C ASP A 256 -19.98 3.30 -15.94
N VAL A 257 -19.87 2.89 -17.21
CA VAL A 257 -20.20 1.52 -17.63
C VAL A 257 -19.12 0.57 -17.10
N ALA A 258 -17.84 0.91 -17.29
CA ALA A 258 -16.72 0.14 -16.77
C ALA A 258 -16.82 -0.03 -15.24
N LYS A 259 -17.05 1.06 -14.50
CA LYS A 259 -17.24 1.06 -13.03
C LYS A 259 -18.34 0.07 -12.64
N ARG A 260 -19.51 0.13 -13.27
CA ARG A 260 -20.61 -0.79 -12.98
C ARG A 260 -20.25 -2.26 -13.24
N GLN A 261 -19.62 -2.55 -14.36
CA GLN A 261 -19.24 -3.93 -14.71
C GLN A 261 -18.20 -4.51 -13.75
N VAL A 262 -17.20 -3.70 -13.36
CA VAL A 262 -16.19 -4.08 -12.36
C VAL A 262 -16.85 -4.31 -11.00
N GLN A 263 -17.81 -3.46 -10.59
CA GLN A 263 -18.58 -3.66 -9.36
C GLN A 263 -19.35 -4.99 -9.39
N HIS A 264 -20.05 -5.29 -10.50
CA HIS A 264 -20.74 -6.58 -10.64
C HIS A 264 -19.76 -7.76 -10.56
N TRP A 265 -18.55 -7.63 -11.12
CA TRP A 265 -17.51 -8.64 -10.99
C TRP A 265 -17.06 -8.81 -9.54
N LEU A 266 -16.83 -7.72 -8.81
CA LEU A 266 -16.47 -7.75 -7.39
C LEU A 266 -17.56 -8.44 -6.57
N ASP A 267 -18.83 -8.12 -6.79
CA ASP A 267 -19.97 -8.71 -6.08
C ASP A 267 -19.99 -10.24 -6.24
N ARG A 268 -19.81 -10.74 -7.48
CA ARG A 268 -19.78 -12.18 -7.78
C ARG A 268 -18.54 -12.88 -7.23
N ASN A 269 -17.40 -12.19 -7.14
CA ASN A 269 -16.12 -12.76 -6.72
C ASN A 269 -15.80 -12.49 -5.24
N SER A 270 -16.78 -12.10 -4.43
CA SER A 270 -16.62 -11.76 -3.02
C SER A 270 -16.62 -12.96 -2.06
N LYS A 271 -16.19 -14.13 -2.53
CA LYS A 271 -16.04 -15.34 -1.71
C LYS A 271 -14.72 -15.28 -0.95
N MET A 272 -14.77 -15.47 0.37
CA MET A 272 -13.57 -15.64 1.20
C MET A 272 -13.16 -17.11 1.33
N CYS A 273 -11.91 -17.36 1.67
CA CYS A 273 -11.43 -18.68 2.06
C CYS A 273 -12.17 -19.20 3.31
N ASP A 274 -12.29 -20.53 3.41
CA ASP A 274 -13.10 -21.16 4.46
C ASP A 274 -12.58 -20.87 5.88
N THR A 275 -11.26 -20.73 6.02
CA THR A 275 -10.65 -20.43 7.32
C THR A 275 -10.95 -19.00 7.78
N ALA A 276 -10.79 -17.99 6.92
CA ALA A 276 -11.17 -16.62 7.26
C ALA A 276 -12.67 -16.51 7.56
N ARG A 277 -13.50 -17.17 6.74
CA ARG A 277 -14.94 -17.23 6.95
C ARG A 277 -15.31 -17.79 8.33
N ARG A 278 -14.66 -18.88 8.75
CA ARG A 278 -14.89 -19.49 10.07
C ARG A 278 -14.52 -18.53 11.20
N LEU A 279 -13.36 -17.88 11.10
CA LEU A 279 -12.89 -16.91 12.10
C LEU A 279 -13.82 -15.70 12.21
N LEU A 280 -14.29 -15.16 11.09
CA LEU A 280 -15.23 -14.03 11.08
C LEU A 280 -16.60 -14.43 11.65
N LYS A 281 -17.12 -15.63 11.32
CA LYS A 281 -18.36 -16.16 11.89
C LYS A 281 -18.26 -16.34 13.40
N ASP A 282 -17.15 -16.94 13.86
CA ASP A 282 -16.87 -17.15 15.27
C ASP A 282 -16.82 -15.83 16.04
N TYR A 283 -16.04 -14.86 15.55
CA TYR A 283 -15.98 -13.52 16.13
C TYR A 283 -17.36 -12.84 16.20
N ALA A 284 -18.11 -12.86 15.10
CA ALA A 284 -19.44 -12.25 15.01
C ALA A 284 -20.45 -12.86 16.00
N GLN A 285 -20.30 -14.15 16.34
CA GLN A 285 -21.20 -14.87 17.23
C GLN A 285 -20.80 -14.77 18.71
N ASN A 286 -19.48 -14.76 18.99
CA ASN A 286 -18.97 -15.00 20.34
C ASN A 286 -18.28 -13.78 20.99
N ASP A 287 -17.77 -12.83 20.19
CA ASP A 287 -16.93 -11.74 20.70
C ASP A 287 -17.41 -10.33 20.31
N ALA A 288 -18.33 -10.22 19.36
CA ALA A 288 -18.80 -8.95 18.83
C ALA A 288 -19.58 -8.07 19.83
N ASP A 289 -20.03 -8.65 20.95
CA ASP A 289 -20.67 -7.95 22.07
C ASP A 289 -19.68 -7.16 22.94
N LYS A 290 -18.38 -7.43 22.81
CA LYS A 290 -17.29 -6.76 23.54
C LYS A 290 -16.48 -5.85 22.61
N PRO A 291 -15.76 -4.85 23.14
CA PRO A 291 -14.80 -4.09 22.35
C PRO A 291 -13.82 -5.02 21.60
N PRO A 292 -13.50 -4.76 20.32
CA PRO A 292 -13.79 -3.54 19.55
C PRO A 292 -15.19 -3.44 18.93
N GLY A 293 -16.08 -4.40 19.20
CA GLY A 293 -17.48 -4.38 18.78
C GLY A 293 -17.73 -5.06 17.44
N ASN A 294 -18.93 -4.87 16.92
CA ASN A 294 -19.41 -5.58 15.73
C ASN A 294 -18.56 -5.33 14.47
N LEU A 295 -18.38 -6.39 13.68
CA LEU A 295 -17.99 -6.28 12.28
C LEU A 295 -19.07 -5.50 11.52
N ALA A 296 -18.68 -4.42 10.85
CA ALA A 296 -19.59 -3.66 10.01
C ALA A 296 -20.10 -4.56 8.87
N PRO A 297 -21.43 -4.65 8.62
CA PRO A 297 -22.00 -5.54 7.61
C PRO A 297 -21.84 -4.97 6.19
N ILE A 298 -20.59 -4.80 5.76
CA ILE A 298 -20.26 -4.12 4.50
C ILE A 298 -20.38 -5.08 3.32
N ARG A 299 -21.29 -4.75 2.41
CA ARG A 299 -21.46 -5.48 1.14
C ARG A 299 -20.32 -5.14 0.18
N PRO A 300 -19.92 -6.06 -0.70
CA PRO A 300 -20.44 -7.43 -0.89
C PRO A 300 -19.79 -8.49 0.01
N LEU A 301 -18.87 -8.18 0.92
CA LEU A 301 -18.16 -9.22 1.69
C LEU A 301 -18.97 -9.82 2.85
N ALA A 302 -19.89 -9.05 3.43
CA ALA A 302 -20.58 -9.38 4.69
C ALA A 302 -21.38 -10.70 4.70
N TRP A 303 -21.84 -11.18 3.54
CA TRP A 303 -22.55 -12.47 3.49
C TRP A 303 -21.65 -13.65 3.89
N ASN A 304 -20.31 -13.49 3.90
CA ASN A 304 -19.41 -14.55 4.33
C ASN A 304 -19.56 -14.86 5.83
N TRP A 305 -19.88 -13.90 6.70
CA TRP A 305 -19.95 -14.11 8.15
C TRP A 305 -21.33 -13.89 8.77
N LEU A 306 -22.26 -13.28 8.03
CA LEU A 306 -23.63 -13.14 8.49
C LEU A 306 -24.42 -14.46 8.34
N PRO A 307 -25.53 -14.65 9.08
CA PRO A 307 -26.36 -15.85 8.99
C PRO A 307 -26.88 -16.08 7.56
N ASP A 308 -26.98 -17.34 7.14
CA ASP A 308 -27.51 -17.68 5.81
C ASP A 308 -28.94 -17.13 5.66
N GLY A 309 -29.20 -16.43 4.54
CA GLY A 309 -30.48 -15.75 4.28
C GLY A 309 -30.64 -14.36 4.91
N SER A 310 -29.64 -13.84 5.63
CA SER A 310 -29.66 -12.45 6.13
C SER A 310 -29.39 -11.40 5.04
N LEU A 311 -28.74 -11.82 3.95
CA LEU A 311 -28.45 -11.00 2.77
C LEU A 311 -28.71 -11.82 1.51
N ASP A 312 -29.12 -11.14 0.44
CA ASP A 312 -29.14 -11.73 -0.90
C ASP A 312 -27.70 -12.09 -1.28
N VAL A 313 -27.38 -13.38 -1.20
CA VAL A 313 -26.14 -13.91 -1.77
C VAL A 313 -26.23 -13.68 -3.28
N PRO A 314 -25.24 -13.03 -3.92
CA PRO A 314 -25.19 -12.98 -5.37
C PRO A 314 -25.34 -14.42 -5.88
N GLY A 315 -26.41 -14.71 -6.63
CA GLY A 315 -27.03 -16.04 -6.74
C GLY A 315 -26.15 -17.21 -7.19
N ASP A 316 -24.89 -16.96 -7.55
CA ASP A 316 -23.99 -17.92 -8.21
C ASP A 316 -22.63 -18.12 -7.54
N VAL A 317 -22.40 -17.62 -6.32
CA VAL A 317 -21.14 -17.93 -5.58
C VAL A 317 -20.99 -19.44 -5.30
N ALA A 318 -22.07 -20.22 -5.46
CA ALA A 318 -22.10 -21.67 -5.28
C ALA A 318 -21.45 -22.47 -6.43
N ASN A 319 -21.32 -21.94 -7.65
CA ASN A 319 -20.88 -22.67 -8.86
C ASN A 319 -19.56 -22.13 -9.47
N SER A 320 -18.62 -21.69 -8.64
CA SER A 320 -17.35 -21.08 -9.10
C SER A 320 -16.35 -22.03 -9.78
N GLU A 321 -16.63 -23.33 -9.86
CA GLU A 321 -15.70 -24.33 -10.44
C GLU A 321 -15.94 -24.61 -11.94
N GLU A 322 -17.05 -24.14 -12.51
CA GLU A 322 -17.27 -24.28 -13.95
C GLU A 322 -16.46 -23.25 -14.73
N LYS A 323 -15.67 -23.72 -15.70
CA LYS A 323 -14.89 -22.88 -16.59
C LYS A 323 -15.83 -21.99 -17.42
N ILE A 324 -16.00 -20.73 -17.01
CA ILE A 324 -16.86 -19.77 -17.70
C ILE A 324 -16.22 -19.42 -19.05
N ASN A 325 -16.92 -19.73 -20.14
CA ASN A 325 -16.60 -19.23 -21.47
C ASN A 325 -17.26 -17.85 -21.62
N PRO A 326 -16.51 -16.77 -21.91
CA PRO A 326 -17.09 -15.44 -22.06
C PRO A 326 -18.14 -15.38 -23.18
N VAL A 327 -19.38 -15.03 -22.83
CA VAL A 327 -20.46 -14.83 -23.79
C VAL A 327 -21.09 -13.47 -23.59
N TRP A 328 -21.13 -12.66 -24.65
CA TRP A 328 -21.85 -11.39 -24.63
C TRP A 328 -23.14 -11.47 -25.43
N LYS A 329 -24.28 -11.25 -24.76
CA LYS A 329 -25.61 -11.18 -25.39
C LYS A 329 -26.11 -9.74 -25.39
N PRO A 330 -26.03 -9.00 -26.50
CA PRO A 330 -26.42 -7.58 -26.54
C PRO A 330 -27.85 -7.31 -26.06
N ASP A 331 -28.76 -8.25 -26.35
CA ASP A 331 -30.19 -8.15 -26.07
C ASP A 331 -30.57 -8.47 -24.62
N GLU A 332 -29.61 -8.86 -23.78
CA GLU A 332 -29.86 -9.10 -22.36
C GLU A 332 -30.22 -7.78 -21.65
N THR A 333 -31.40 -7.80 -21.02
CA THR A 333 -31.98 -6.65 -20.32
C THR A 333 -31.42 -6.50 -18.92
N ASP A 334 -31.12 -7.60 -18.25
CA ASP A 334 -30.46 -7.58 -16.94
C ASP A 334 -28.95 -7.39 -17.12
N LYS A 335 -28.46 -6.21 -16.77
CA LYS A 335 -27.02 -5.88 -16.89
C LYS A 335 -26.15 -6.75 -15.99
N PHE A 336 -26.64 -7.14 -14.82
CA PHE A 336 -25.89 -8.02 -13.94
C PHE A 336 -25.71 -9.41 -14.58
N GLU A 337 -26.78 -9.95 -15.17
CA GLU A 337 -26.75 -11.22 -15.91
C GLU A 337 -25.88 -11.15 -17.17
N GLN A 338 -25.96 -10.04 -17.91
CA GLN A 338 -25.14 -9.80 -19.10
C GLN A 338 -23.64 -9.83 -18.73
N ASP A 339 -23.26 -9.16 -17.65
CA ASP A 339 -21.87 -9.15 -17.17
C ASP A 339 -21.46 -10.50 -16.55
N ARG A 340 -22.40 -11.23 -15.92
CA ARG A 340 -22.18 -12.59 -15.41
C ARG A 340 -21.84 -13.54 -16.55
N ALA A 341 -22.66 -13.57 -17.60
CA ALA A 341 -22.43 -14.40 -18.77
C ALA A 341 -21.10 -14.06 -19.49
N TYR A 342 -20.67 -12.80 -19.42
CA TYR A 342 -19.38 -12.39 -19.95
C TYR A 342 -18.20 -12.97 -19.14
N GLY A 343 -18.36 -13.14 -17.82
CA GLY A 343 -17.41 -13.85 -16.94
C GLY A 343 -16.08 -13.14 -16.66
N ARG A 344 -15.66 -12.21 -17.51
CA ARG A 344 -14.47 -11.36 -17.31
C ARG A 344 -14.83 -10.13 -16.48
N VAL A 345 -13.80 -9.34 -16.14
CA VAL A 345 -13.89 -8.16 -15.27
C VAL A 345 -14.80 -7.07 -15.86
N SER A 346 -14.59 -6.67 -17.11
CA SER A 346 -15.39 -5.64 -17.78
C SER A 346 -15.27 -5.75 -19.28
N ARG A 347 -16.42 -5.83 -19.97
CA ARG A 347 -16.46 -5.77 -21.44
C ARG A 347 -16.08 -4.39 -21.95
N GLU A 348 -16.47 -3.32 -21.25
CA GLU A 348 -16.15 -1.95 -21.63
C GLU A 348 -14.64 -1.76 -21.71
N ILE A 349 -13.92 -2.18 -20.66
CA ILE A 349 -12.45 -2.13 -20.63
C ILE A 349 -11.84 -3.02 -21.72
N ASP A 350 -12.34 -4.24 -21.90
CA ASP A 350 -11.83 -5.16 -22.93
C ASP A 350 -12.04 -4.60 -24.35
N THR A 351 -13.21 -3.99 -24.62
CA THR A 351 -13.54 -3.41 -25.93
C THR A 351 -12.68 -2.19 -26.19
N TRP A 352 -12.60 -1.27 -25.24
CA TRP A 352 -11.74 -0.10 -25.34
C TRP A 352 -10.28 -0.47 -25.56
N TRP A 353 -9.75 -1.45 -24.80
CA TRP A 353 -8.37 -1.89 -24.95
C TRP A 353 -8.07 -2.46 -26.34
N LEU A 354 -9.01 -3.21 -26.92
CA LEU A 354 -8.88 -3.75 -28.27
C LEU A 354 -8.80 -2.61 -29.30
N SER A 355 -9.72 -1.65 -29.23
CA SER A 355 -9.77 -0.50 -30.15
C SER A 355 -8.59 0.46 -29.96
N ALA A 356 -8.13 0.69 -28.73
CA ALA A 356 -7.01 1.56 -28.44
C ALA A 356 -5.67 0.98 -28.92
N ARG A 357 -5.50 -0.35 -28.79
CA ARG A 357 -4.29 -1.06 -29.26
C ARG A 357 -4.26 -1.16 -30.78
N ASP A 358 -5.41 -1.41 -31.40
CA ASP A 358 -5.55 -1.50 -32.84
C ASP A 358 -6.76 -0.70 -33.30
N PRO A 359 -6.56 0.55 -33.77
CA PRO A 359 -7.64 1.37 -34.31
C PRO A 359 -8.35 0.76 -35.53
N ASN A 360 -7.75 -0.29 -36.13
CA ASN A 360 -8.33 -1.04 -37.24
C ASN A 360 -9.03 -2.35 -36.81
N TYR A 361 -9.23 -2.57 -35.51
CA TYR A 361 -9.75 -3.84 -34.98
C TYR A 361 -11.15 -4.20 -35.50
N GLU A 362 -12.07 -3.22 -35.51
CA GLU A 362 -13.44 -3.44 -36.01
C GLU A 362 -13.54 -3.21 -37.52
N ASP A 363 -12.96 -2.12 -38.01
CA ASP A 363 -12.96 -1.73 -39.42
C ASP A 363 -11.63 -1.06 -39.78
N TRP A 364 -11.29 -1.02 -41.07
CA TRP A 364 -10.07 -0.34 -41.53
C TRP A 364 -10.24 1.19 -41.52
N VAL A 365 -9.92 1.83 -40.38
CA VAL A 365 -10.10 3.28 -40.16
C VAL A 365 -8.82 4.08 -40.43
N VAL A 366 -7.66 3.52 -40.10
CA VAL A 366 -6.33 4.15 -40.21
C VAL A 366 -5.50 3.41 -41.26
N GLY A 367 -5.20 4.09 -42.37
CA GLY A 367 -4.32 3.56 -43.41
C GLY A 367 -2.90 3.30 -42.90
N LEU A 368 -2.12 2.49 -43.65
CA LEU A 368 -0.72 2.25 -43.33
C LEU A 368 0.03 3.59 -43.22
N PRO A 369 0.72 3.89 -42.11
CA PRO A 369 1.51 5.10 -42.00
C PRO A 369 2.61 5.10 -43.08
N SER A 370 2.91 6.28 -43.62
CA SER A 370 4.02 6.39 -44.57
C SER A 370 5.37 6.10 -43.91
N VAL A 371 6.36 5.72 -44.70
CA VAL A 371 7.72 5.44 -44.21
C VAL A 371 8.31 6.69 -43.53
N GLU A 372 8.03 7.87 -44.09
CA GLU A 372 8.50 9.16 -43.58
C GLU A 372 7.87 9.49 -42.22
N PHE A 373 6.56 9.21 -42.05
CA PHE A 373 5.88 9.39 -40.77
C PHE A 373 6.45 8.44 -39.70
N ALA A 374 6.70 7.17 -40.05
CA ALA A 374 7.29 6.20 -39.14
C ALA A 374 8.72 6.60 -38.72
N GLN A 375 9.54 7.10 -39.66
CA GLN A 375 10.88 7.63 -39.39
C GLN A 375 10.83 8.85 -38.47
N SER A 376 9.96 9.83 -38.77
CA SER A 376 9.79 11.02 -37.95
C SER A 376 9.32 10.69 -36.53
N ARG A 377 8.38 9.77 -36.37
CA ARG A 377 7.92 9.31 -35.06
C ARG A 377 9.02 8.59 -34.28
N THR A 378 9.82 7.77 -34.95
CA THR A 378 10.96 7.08 -34.33
C THR A 378 12.02 8.07 -33.86
N GLU A 379 12.33 9.09 -34.66
CA GLU A 379 13.28 10.14 -34.31
C GLU A 379 12.75 11.03 -33.18
N HIS A 380 11.45 11.34 -33.18
CA HIS A 380 10.80 12.05 -32.08
C HIS A 380 10.87 11.25 -30.76
N CYS A 381 10.56 9.95 -30.78
CA CYS A 381 10.68 9.09 -29.60
C CYS A 381 12.13 9.00 -29.12
N ARG A 382 13.11 8.87 -30.03
CA ARG A 382 14.54 8.89 -29.71
C ARG A 382 14.94 10.19 -29.02
N ASN A 383 14.55 11.33 -29.58
CA ASN A 383 14.86 12.64 -29.01
C ASN A 383 14.18 12.84 -27.65
N ASN A 384 12.91 12.44 -27.51
CA ASN A 384 12.17 12.52 -26.25
C ASN A 384 12.83 11.65 -25.17
N LEU A 385 13.29 10.44 -25.52
CA LEU A 385 14.01 9.56 -24.60
C LEU A 385 15.35 10.16 -24.17
N VAL A 386 16.12 10.71 -25.10
CA VAL A 386 17.40 11.39 -24.80
C VAL A 386 17.17 12.61 -23.90
N HIS A 387 16.19 13.47 -24.21
CA HIS A 387 15.92 14.67 -23.43
C HIS A 387 15.33 14.39 -22.05
N ARG A 388 14.52 13.32 -21.90
CA ARG A 388 13.90 12.97 -20.62
C ARG A 388 14.91 12.45 -19.59
N TYR A 389 16.06 11.92 -20.02
CA TYR A 389 17.14 11.46 -19.14
C TYR A 389 18.40 12.35 -19.15
N ALA A 390 18.46 13.40 -19.98
CA ALA A 390 19.62 14.28 -20.09
C ALA A 390 19.75 15.34 -18.98
N HIS A 391 18.92 15.30 -17.93
CA HIS A 391 19.10 16.17 -16.77
C HIS A 391 19.66 15.40 -15.58
N SER A 392 20.98 15.23 -15.56
CA SER A 392 21.82 15.15 -14.36
C SER A 392 23.28 15.26 -14.80
N TYR A 393 24.02 16.16 -14.15
CA TYR A 393 25.41 16.57 -14.38
C TYR A 393 25.61 17.75 -15.33
N GLY A 394 25.52 18.95 -14.73
CA GLY A 394 26.37 20.08 -15.10
C GLY A 394 25.66 21.23 -15.80
N SER A 395 25.07 22.15 -15.03
CA SER A 395 25.18 23.59 -15.31
C SER A 395 24.63 24.39 -14.14
N ASP A 396 25.44 24.53 -13.09
CA ASP A 396 25.28 25.67 -12.18
C ASP A 396 25.65 26.95 -12.94
N HIS A 397 24.85 27.97 -12.69
CA HIS A 397 24.85 29.30 -13.27
C HIS A 397 26.24 29.88 -13.54
N SER A 398 26.51 30.22 -14.80
CA SER A 398 27.43 31.29 -15.18
C SER A 398 26.68 32.30 -16.06
N PRO A 399 26.57 33.59 -15.67
CA PRO A 399 26.00 34.60 -16.55
C PRO A 399 27.01 35.01 -17.64
N PRO A 400 26.53 35.49 -18.81
CA PRO A 400 27.35 35.71 -19.99
C PRO A 400 28.21 36.98 -19.88
N PRO A 401 29.37 37.05 -20.56
CA PRO A 401 30.26 38.20 -20.47
C PRO A 401 29.77 39.34 -21.38
N GLY A 402 29.63 40.54 -20.81
CA GLY A 402 29.25 41.75 -21.52
C GLY A 402 29.71 43.02 -20.81
N VAL A 403 30.92 43.47 -21.15
CA VAL A 403 31.44 44.85 -21.23
C VAL A 403 31.09 45.84 -20.11
N VAL A 404 32.05 46.12 -19.21
CA VAL A 404 32.29 47.47 -18.68
C VAL A 404 33.79 47.69 -18.48
N GLU A 405 34.28 48.81 -18.98
CA GLU A 405 35.66 49.28 -18.95
C GLU A 405 36.10 49.81 -17.57
N GLU A 406 37.43 49.78 -17.41
CA GLU A 406 38.31 50.68 -16.64
C GLU A 406 38.31 50.76 -15.10
N GLU A 407 39.48 50.37 -14.59
CA GLU A 407 40.39 51.14 -13.71
C GLU A 407 40.59 50.71 -12.24
N LEU A 408 41.85 50.32 -11.98
CA LEU A 408 42.70 50.47 -10.76
C LEU A 408 42.40 49.53 -9.57
N SER A 409 43.36 48.94 -8.86
CA SER A 409 44.83 49.01 -8.85
C SER A 409 45.43 47.81 -8.07
N ASP A 410 46.68 47.48 -8.38
CA ASP A 410 47.77 47.04 -7.49
C ASP A 410 47.55 45.88 -6.48
N HIS A 411 48.20 44.73 -6.72
CA HIS A 411 49.50 44.42 -6.07
C HIS A 411 50.07 43.03 -6.46
N GLU A 412 51.34 43.09 -6.90
CA GLU A 412 52.49 42.20 -6.61
C GLU A 412 52.51 40.70 -7.00
N HIS A 413 53.21 40.47 -8.12
CA HIS A 413 54.36 39.57 -8.32
C HIS A 413 54.60 38.37 -7.38
N CYS A 414 54.68 37.17 -7.97
CA CYS A 414 55.89 36.35 -7.82
C CYS A 414 56.14 35.50 -9.08
N HIS A 415 57.39 35.53 -9.54
CA HIS A 415 57.93 34.83 -10.71
C HIS A 415 58.31 33.37 -10.38
N HIS A 416 58.38 32.57 -11.45
CA HIS A 416 59.23 31.38 -11.64
C HIS A 416 58.62 30.00 -11.30
N CYS A 417 58.27 29.20 -12.33
CA CYS A 417 59.15 28.20 -12.95
C CYS A 417 58.43 27.50 -14.12
N GLU A 418 59.22 27.18 -15.15
CA GLU A 418 58.86 26.47 -16.38
C GLU A 418 58.76 24.95 -16.19
N HIS A 419 57.95 24.31 -17.04
CA HIS A 419 58.03 22.94 -17.60
C HIS A 419 58.30 21.74 -16.66
N ASP A 420 57.37 20.77 -16.62
CA ASP A 420 57.53 19.51 -17.39
C ASP A 420 56.28 18.62 -17.32
N HIS A 421 56.01 17.95 -18.45
CA HIS A 421 55.01 16.89 -18.61
C HIS A 421 55.65 15.55 -18.27
N GLU A 422 55.21 14.88 -17.21
CA GLU A 422 55.35 13.43 -17.08
C GLU A 422 54.05 12.80 -16.58
N HIS A 423 53.65 11.75 -17.29
CA HIS A 423 52.54 10.87 -16.99
C HIS A 423 52.88 9.99 -15.79
N GLU A 424 52.09 10.03 -14.73
CA GLU A 424 52.01 8.92 -13.78
C GLU A 424 50.55 8.52 -13.52
N HIS A 425 50.28 7.28 -13.90
CA HIS A 425 49.16 6.47 -13.44
C HIS A 425 49.22 6.36 -11.91
N HIS A 426 48.12 6.67 -11.23
CA HIS A 426 47.87 6.11 -9.92
C HIS A 426 46.40 5.73 -9.75
N ASP A 427 46.24 4.45 -9.46
CA ASP A 427 45.04 3.72 -9.15
C ASP A 427 44.28 4.33 -7.96
N HIS A 428 42.96 4.41 -8.09
CA HIS A 428 42.08 4.47 -6.93
C HIS A 428 41.19 3.23 -6.93
N ASP A 429 41.61 2.29 -6.09
CA ASP A 429 40.82 1.16 -5.61
C ASP A 429 39.49 1.66 -5.01
N HIS A 430 38.38 1.24 -5.61
CA HIS A 430 37.08 1.25 -4.98
C HIS A 430 36.72 -0.20 -4.65
N ASP A 431 37.03 -0.60 -3.41
CA ASP A 431 36.50 -1.83 -2.79
C ASP A 431 34.97 -1.73 -2.74
N HIS A 432 34.31 -2.49 -3.62
CA HIS A 432 32.90 -2.84 -3.54
C HIS A 432 32.81 -4.28 -3.03
N ASP A 433 32.55 -4.46 -1.74
CA ASP A 433 32.15 -5.74 -1.17
C ASP A 433 30.75 -6.11 -1.70
N HIS A 434 30.73 -6.97 -2.72
CA HIS A 434 29.56 -7.73 -3.16
C HIS A 434 29.82 -9.21 -2.90
N ASP A 435 29.46 -9.69 -1.71
CA ASP A 435 29.40 -11.13 -1.44
C ASP A 435 28.14 -11.73 -2.12
N HIS A 436 28.33 -12.21 -3.34
CA HIS A 436 27.47 -13.18 -4.00
C HIS A 436 28.24 -14.50 -4.12
N GLU A 437 28.14 -15.37 -3.12
CA GLU A 437 28.56 -16.77 -3.27
C GLU A 437 27.43 -17.57 -3.93
N HIS A 438 27.60 -17.81 -5.23
CA HIS A 438 26.96 -18.86 -5.99
C HIS A 438 27.81 -20.14 -5.87
N ASP A 439 27.40 -21.09 -5.04
CA ASP A 439 27.90 -22.47 -5.13
C ASP A 439 26.93 -23.32 -5.94
N HIS A 440 27.35 -23.60 -7.18
CA HIS A 440 26.87 -24.69 -8.01
C HIS A 440 27.78 -25.88 -7.78
N ASP A 441 27.35 -26.85 -6.96
CA ASP A 441 27.90 -28.20 -7.00
C ASP A 441 26.86 -29.18 -7.56
N HIS A 442 27.18 -29.64 -8.76
CA HIS A 442 26.59 -30.80 -9.40
C HIS A 442 27.29 -32.04 -8.85
N ASP A 443 26.57 -32.88 -8.10
CA ASP A 443 26.91 -34.29 -7.99
C ASP A 443 25.72 -35.14 -8.43
N HIS A 444 25.95 -35.83 -9.54
CA HIS A 444 25.15 -36.92 -10.05
C HIS A 444 25.54 -38.19 -9.30
N ASP A 445 24.61 -38.76 -8.53
CA ASP A 445 24.65 -40.19 -8.24
C ASP A 445 23.32 -40.83 -8.62
N HIS A 446 23.43 -41.71 -9.61
CA HIS A 446 22.41 -42.65 -10.03
C HIS A 446 22.45 -43.84 -9.08
N ASP A 447 21.37 -44.09 -8.34
CA ASP A 447 21.07 -45.45 -7.89
C ASP A 447 19.64 -45.80 -8.29
N HIS A 448 19.60 -46.74 -9.23
CA HIS A 448 18.43 -47.52 -9.61
C HIS A 448 18.24 -48.62 -8.56
N ASP A 449 17.12 -48.64 -7.86
CA ASP A 449 16.57 -49.88 -7.32
C ASP A 449 15.15 -50.07 -7.84
N HIS A 450 15.05 -51.04 -8.75
CA HIS A 450 13.82 -51.68 -9.17
C HIS A 450 13.48 -52.78 -8.17
N ASP A 451 12.43 -52.60 -7.38
CA ASP A 451 11.72 -53.74 -6.80
C ASP A 451 10.43 -53.98 -7.60
N HIS A 452 10.52 -54.99 -8.45
CA HIS A 452 9.38 -55.73 -8.98
C HIS A 452 9.03 -56.82 -7.99
N ASP A 453 7.91 -56.67 -7.28
CA ASP A 453 7.21 -57.79 -6.65
C ASP A 453 6.03 -58.22 -7.54
N HIS A 454 6.17 -59.38 -8.17
CA HIS A 454 5.06 -60.26 -8.49
C HIS A 454 5.53 -61.72 -8.42
N ASP A 455 4.82 -62.48 -7.58
CA ASP A 455 4.81 -63.94 -7.31
C ASP A 455 5.79 -64.52 -6.29
#